data_AF-A0A929XN94-F1
#
_entry.id   AF-A0A929XN94-F1
#
_cell.length_a   1.000
_cell.length_b   1.000
_cell.length_c   1.000
_cell.angle_alpha   90.00
_cell.angle_beta   90.00
_cell.angle_gamma   90.00
#
_symmetry.space_group_name_H-M   'P 1'
#
loop_
_entity.id
_entity.type
_entity.pdbx_description
1 polymer ?
#
loop_
_entity_poly.entity_id
_entity_poly.type
_entity_poly.pdbx_seq_one_letter_code
_entity_poly.pdbx_strand_id
1 'polypeptide(L)' 'MTNTQAWDYAVGMIKVDGLEPTKEFKEYIEKEKRGEVTMDDIKQYLDKKYKVKEGSVNA' A
#
# COMPACT_ATOMS: atom_id res chain seq x y z
N MET A 1 7.51 -8.83 -14.92
CA MET A 1 6.94 -9.15 -13.59
C MET A 1 5.44 -8.91 -13.67
N THR A 2 4.61 -9.81 -13.15
CA THR A 2 3.17 -9.53 -13.02
C THR A 2 2.92 -8.59 -11.83
N ASN A 3 1.83 -7.81 -11.83
CA ASN A 3 1.45 -6.98 -10.67
C ASN A 3 1.40 -7.80 -9.38
N THR A 4 0.96 -9.05 -9.47
CA THR A 4 0.95 -9.97 -8.33
C THR A 4 2.32 -10.19 -7.72
N GLN A 5 3.35 -10.42 -8.54
CA GLN A 5 4.72 -10.64 -8.05
C GLN A 5 5.33 -9.37 -7.43
N ALA A 6 5.05 -8.20 -8.01
CA ALA A 6 5.51 -6.93 -7.46
C ALA A 6 4.90 -6.67 -6.07
N TRP A 7 3.61 -6.93 -5.91
CA TRP A 7 2.93 -6.83 -4.63
C TRP A 7 3.40 -7.85 -3.60
N ASP A 8 3.62 -9.10 -4.00
CA ASP A 8 4.12 -10.14 -3.10
C ASP A 8 5.50 -9.78 -2.54
N TYR A 9 6.38 -9.24 -3.39
CA TYR A 9 7.68 -8.74 -2.99
C TYR A 9 7.60 -7.52 -2.06
N ALA A 10 6.77 -6.53 -2.41
CA ALA A 10 6.60 -5.32 -1.59
C ALA A 10 6.03 -5.65 -0.20
N VAL A 11 5.02 -6.53 -0.13
CA VAL A 11 4.44 -7.03 1.12
C VAL A 11 5.45 -7.83 1.93
N GLY A 12 6.28 -8.63 1.25
CA GLY A 12 7.39 -9.36 1.88
C GLY A 12 8.40 -8.44 2.54
N MET A 13 8.80 -7.35 1.86
CA MET A 13 9.75 -6.38 2.41
C MET A 13 9.22 -5.70 3.67
N ILE A 14 8.01 -5.12 3.63
CA ILE A 14 7.44 -4.45 4.82
C ILE A 14 7.26 -5.43 5.99
N LYS A 15 6.93 -6.70 5.72
CA LYS A 15 6.81 -7.72 6.76
C LYS A 15 8.17 -8.04 7.41
N VAL A 16 9.25 -8.07 6.63
CA VAL A 16 10.63 -8.22 7.14
C VAL A 16 10.99 -7.04 8.06
N ASP A 17 10.51 -5.84 7.74
CA ASP A 17 10.66 -4.64 8.57
C ASP A 17 9.70 -4.61 9.79
N GLY A 18 8.90 -5.67 10.00
CA GLY A 18 7.92 -5.76 11.09
C GLY A 18 6.65 -4.93 10.88
N LEU A 19 6.45 -4.39 9.68
CA LEU A 19 5.27 -3.61 9.31
C LEU A 19 4.30 -4.50 8.53
N GLU A 20 3.11 -4.70 9.10
CA GLU A 20 2.06 -5.44 8.42
C GLU A 20 1.11 -4.50 7.65
N PRO A 21 0.83 -4.78 6.36
CA PRO A 21 -0.21 -4.06 5.66
C PRO A 21 -1.58 -4.34 6.29
N THR A 22 -2.38 -3.28 6.44
CA THR A 22 -3.73 -3.37 7.02
C THR A 22 -4.64 -4.24 6.14
N LYS A 23 -5.70 -4.82 6.74
CA LYS A 23 -6.68 -5.63 6.00
C LYS A 23 -7.22 -4.90 4.77
N GLU A 24 -7.57 -3.63 4.94
CA GLU A 24 -8.11 -2.80 3.87
C GLU A 24 -7.09 -2.60 2.74
N PHE A 25 -5.81 -2.41 3.05
CA PHE A 25 -4.77 -2.30 2.03
C PHE A 25 -4.58 -3.62 1.26
N LYS A 26 -4.69 -4.77 1.95
CA LYS A 26 -4.67 -6.09 1.30
C LYS A 26 -5.85 -6.24 0.32
N GLU A 27 -7.04 -5.77 0.67
CA GLU A 27 -8.21 -5.79 -0.24
C GLU A 27 -7.99 -4.92 -1.49
N TYR A 28 -7.33 -3.77 -1.35
CA TYR A 28 -6.98 -2.92 -2.49
C TYR A 28 -5.96 -3.60 -3.42
N ILE A 29 -4.94 -4.25 -2.86
CA ILE A 29 -3.97 -5.04 -3.62
C ILE A 29 -4.68 -6.15 -4.42
N GLU A 30 -5.64 -6.85 -3.81
CA GLU A 30 -6.41 -7.88 -4.51
C GLU A 30 -7.27 -7.32 -5.65
N LYS A 31 -7.88 -6.15 -5.46
CA LYS A 31 -8.63 -5.45 -6.51
C LYS A 31 -7.71 -5.05 -7.67
N GLU A 32 -6.48 -4.61 -7.41
CA GLU A 32 -5.53 -4.26 -8.48
C GLU A 32 -5.02 -5.51 -9.22
N LYS A 33 -4.76 -6.60 -8.49
CA LYS A 33 -4.45 -7.91 -9.11
C LYS A 33 -5.58 -8.39 -10.03
N ARG A 34 -6.83 -8.05 -9.72
CA ARG A 34 -8.03 -8.33 -10.54
C ARG A 34 -8.25 -7.31 -11.67
N GLY A 35 -7.54 -6.18 -11.67
CA GLY A 35 -7.72 -5.08 -12.62
C GLY A 35 -8.93 -4.18 -12.33
N GLU A 36 -9.50 -4.25 -11.12
CA GLU A 36 -10.64 -3.42 -10.69
C GLU A 36 -10.23 -2.02 -10.24
N VAL A 37 -8.98 -1.86 -9.77
CA VAL A 37 -8.38 -0.57 -9.40
C VAL A 37 -6.96 -0.48 -9.97
N THR A 38 -6.45 0.73 -10.12
CA THR A 38 -5.09 0.95 -10.60
C THR A 38 -4.11 1.18 -9.43
N MET A 39 -2.82 1.00 -9.70
CA MET A 39 -1.76 1.37 -8.76
C MET A 39 -1.83 2.86 -8.36
N ASP A 40 -2.33 3.72 -9.26
CA ASP A 40 -2.52 5.15 -8.99
C ASP A 40 -3.66 5.39 -7.99
N ASP A 41 -4.80 4.67 -8.12
CA ASP A 41 -5.88 4.70 -7.14
C ASP A 41 -5.39 4.27 -5.75
N ILE A 42 -4.61 3.19 -5.68
CA ILE A 42 -4.01 2.72 -4.44
C ILE A 42 -3.08 3.77 -3.85
N LYS A 43 -2.25 4.40 -4.68
CA LYS A 43 -1.33 5.46 -4.26
C LYS A 43 -2.07 6.69 -3.76
N GLN A 44 -3.13 7.13 -4.43
CA GLN A 44 -3.97 8.25 -3.96
C GLN A 44 -4.67 7.91 -2.64
N TYR A 45 -5.17 6.67 -2.51
CA TYR A 45 -5.79 6.20 -1.28
C TYR A 45 -4.79 6.22 -0.11
N LEU A 46 -3.61 5.65 -0.33
CA LEU A 46 -2.52 5.66 0.65
C LEU A 46 -2.08 7.09 0.98
N ASP A 47 -1.88 7.95 -0.02
CA ASP A 47 -1.50 9.34 0.17
C ASP A 47 -2.56 10.08 1.00
N LYS A 48 -3.85 9.88 0.73
CA LYS A 48 -4.92 10.51 1.51
C LYS A 48 -4.97 10.02 2.96
N LYS A 49 -4.72 8.73 3.17
CA LYS A 49 -4.83 8.08 4.48
C LYS A 49 -3.61 8.25 5.36
N TYR A 50 -2.42 8.17 4.76
CA TYR A 50 -1.13 8.24 5.40
C TYR A 50 -0.36 9.51 5.07
N LYS A 51 -0.99 10.52 4.43
CA LYS A 51 -0.56 11.91 4.58
C LYS A 51 -0.59 12.24 6.06
N VAL A 52 0.55 11.97 6.69
CA VAL A 52 1.01 12.71 7.84
C VAL A 52 0.92 14.16 7.40
N LYS A 53 0.05 14.94 8.05
CA LYS A 53 0.16 16.40 7.97
C LYS A 53 1.62 16.71 8.25
N GLU A 54 2.34 17.18 7.25
CA GLU A 54 3.71 17.64 7.33
C GLU A 54 3.76 18.86 8.28
N GLY A 55 3.67 18.56 9.58
CA GLY A 55 3.39 19.52 10.64
C GLY A 55 3.38 18.93 12.06
N SER A 56 3.57 17.62 12.22
CA SER A 56 3.65 16.96 13.54
C SER A 56 5.02 16.31 13.83
N VAL A 57 6.10 16.82 13.24
CA VAL A 57 7.41 16.79 13.91
C VAL A 57 7.60 18.20 14.47
N ASN A 58 6.93 18.45 15.60
CA ASN A 58 7.23 19.60 16.46
C ASN A 58 7.93 19.06 17.70
N ALA A 59 9.05 19.72 18.03
CA ALA A 59 9.91 19.61 19.21
C ALA A 59 10.93 18.47 19.23
#